data_AF-A0A831XPH6-F1
#
_entry.id   AF-A0A831XPH6-F1
#
_cell.length_a   1.000
_cell.length_b   1.000
_cell.length_c   1.000
_cell.angle_alpha   90.00
_cell.angle_beta   90.00
_cell.angle_gamma   90.00
#
_symmetry.space_group_name_H-M   'P 1'
#
loop_
_entity.id
_entity.type
_entity.pdbx_description
1 polymer ?
#
loop_
_entity_poly.entity_id
_entity_poly.type
_entity_poly.pdbx_seq_one_letter_code
_entity_poly.pdbx_strand_id
1 'polypeptide(L)' 'MTQTIKINHLARVEGHGGIEVEIDGKKVNYVRFDVFEGARLLESLVRGRDYRDVSQIVSRICAI' A
#
# COMPACT_ATOMS: atom_id res chain seq x y z
N MET A 1 -2.36 30.23 -0.33
CA MET A 1 -2.83 29.78 1.00
C MET A 1 -2.87 28.28 0.91
N THR A 2 -2.12 27.61 1.78
CA THR A 2 -1.92 26.16 1.71
C THR A 2 -3.02 25.45 2.49
N GLN A 3 -3.68 24.48 1.85
CA GLN A 3 -4.69 23.61 2.45
C GLN A 3 -4.21 22.17 2.40
N THR A 4 -4.41 21.44 3.49
CA THR A 4 -4.13 20.00 3.57
C THR A 4 -5.43 19.20 3.59
N ILE A 5 -5.52 18.17 2.75
CA ILE A 5 -6.61 17.18 2.75
C ILE A 5 -6.02 15.86 3.22
N LYS A 6 -6.65 15.23 4.23
CA LYS A 6 -6.28 13.90 4.72
C LYS A 6 -7.44 12.94 4.54
N ILE A 7 -7.17 11.83 3.87
CA ILE A 7 -8.07 10.69 3.77
C ILE A 7 -7.39 9.52 4.47
N ASN A 8 -7.81 9.25 5.70
CA ASN A 8 -7.20 8.23 6.55
C ASN A 8 -7.47 6.79 6.06
N HIS A 9 -8.55 6.58 5.30
CA HIS A 9 -8.84 5.27 4.72
C HIS A 9 -9.38 5.48 3.30
N LEU A 10 -8.64 4.97 2.32
CA LEU A 10 -9.07 4.98 0.93
C LEU A 10 -10.07 3.84 0.69
N ALA A 11 -11.27 4.22 0.25
CA ALA A 11 -12.30 3.26 -0.12
C ALA A 11 -12.16 2.79 -1.58
N ARG A 12 -12.74 1.62 -1.88
CA ARG A 12 -12.80 1.00 -3.23
C ARG A 12 -11.43 0.70 -3.85
N VAL A 13 -10.49 0.24 -3.02
CA VAL A 13 -9.16 -0.24 -3.43
C VAL A 13 -8.88 -1.59 -2.76
N GLU A 14 -7.90 -2.33 -3.28
CA GLU A 14 -7.32 -3.46 -2.57
C GLU A 14 -6.31 -2.96 -1.54
N GLY A 15 -6.24 -3.63 -0.39
CA GLY A 15 -5.34 -3.28 0.70
C GLY A 15 -5.79 -2.09 1.57
N HIS A 16 -4.89 -1.67 2.46
CA HIS A 16 -5.16 -0.63 3.45
C HIS A 16 -4.17 0.53 3.32
N GLY A 17 -4.70 1.71 2.98
CA GLY A 17 -3.90 2.92 2.85
C GLY A 17 -4.70 4.20 2.96
N GLY A 18 -3.97 5.31 2.97
CA GLY A 18 -4.49 6.67 3.09
C GLY A 18 -3.72 7.63 2.20
N ILE A 19 -4.24 8.85 2.04
CA ILE A 19 -3.53 9.92 1.34
C ILE A 19 -3.56 11.23 2.10
N GLU A 20 -2.45 11.94 2.03
CA GLU A 20 -2.32 13.33 2.46
C GLU A 20 -1.93 14.18 1.26
N VAL A 21 -2.71 15.22 0.96
CA VAL A 21 -2.53 16.09 -0.19
C VAL A 21 -2.43 17.53 0.27
N GLU A 22 -1.37 18.23 -0.14
CA GLU A 22 -1.22 19.67 0.07
C GLU A 22 -1.50 20.43 -1.23
N ILE A 23 -2.37 21.43 -1.12
CA ILE A 23 -2.84 22.25 -2.23
C ILE A 23 -2.50 23.71 -1.92
N ASP A 24 -1.88 24.41 -2.88
CA ASP A 24 -1.71 25.87 -2.84
C ASP A 24 -2.49 26.52 -3.98
N GLY A 25 -3.59 27.19 -3.62
CA GLY A 25 -4.52 27.74 -4.59
C GLY A 25 -5.16 26.65 -5.47
N LYS A 26 -4.76 26.58 -6.75
CA LYS A 26 -5.27 25.60 -7.72
C LYS A 26 -4.24 24.51 -8.07
N LYS A 27 -3.11 24.47 -7.37
CA LYS A 27 -2.01 23.56 -7.67
C LYS A 27 -1.82 22.57 -6.53
N VAL A 28 -1.70 21.28 -6.88
CA VAL A 28 -1.23 20.24 -5.95
C VAL A 28 0.28 20.39 -5.84
N ASN A 29 0.77 20.61 -4.63
CA ASN A 29 2.20 20.79 -4.37
C ASN A 29 2.84 19.53 -3.78
N TYR A 30 2.09 18.74 -3.01
CA TYR A 30 2.59 17.53 -2.36
C TYR A 30 1.49 16.47 -2.24
N VAL A 31 1.88 15.20 -2.40
CA VAL A 31 1.03 14.03 -2.16
C VAL A 31 1.86 12.97 -1.43
N ARG A 32 1.34 12.48 -0.31
CA ARG A 32 1.83 11.28 0.37
C ARG A 32 0.79 10.19 0.29
N PHE A 33 1.20 8.99 -0.10
CA PHE A 33 0.41 7.78 0.05
C PHE A 33 0.95 7.01 1.24
N ASP A 34 0.05 6.68 2.17
CA ASP A 34 0.37 5.93 3.37
C ASP A 34 -0.12 4.48 3.19
N VAL A 35 0.75 3.52 3.51
CA VAL A 35 0.43 2.09 3.54
C VAL A 35 0.33 1.66 5.00
N PHE A 36 -0.83 1.14 5.40
CA PHE A 36 -1.09 0.74 6.79
C PHE A 36 -0.95 -0.76 7.02
N GLU A 37 -0.39 -1.48 6.06
CA GLU A 37 -0.15 -2.92 6.16
C GLU A 37 1.19 -3.22 6.84
N GLY A 38 1.16 -4.11 7.83
CA GLY A 38 2.37 -4.63 8.45
C GLY A 38 3.13 -5.59 7.54
N ALA A 39 4.40 -5.83 7.87
CA ALA A 39 5.21 -6.81 7.16
C ALA A 39 4.59 -8.22 7.31
N ARG A 40 4.12 -8.80 6.19
CA ARG A 40 3.55 -10.16 6.15
C ARG A 40 4.60 -11.27 6.04
N LEU A 41 5.87 -10.89 5.86
CA LEU A 41 7.05 -11.78 5.84
C LEU A 41 6.99 -12.91 4.80
N LEU A 42 6.22 -12.74 3.73
CA LEU A 42 6.07 -13.76 2.67
C LEU A 42 7.40 -14.08 1.99
N GLU A 43 8.29 -13.09 1.84
CA GLU A 43 9.63 -13.27 1.26
C GLU A 43 10.54 -14.12 2.17
N SER A 44 10.48 -13.88 3.48
CA SER A 44 11.19 -14.70 4.47
C SER A 44 10.61 -16.11 4.54
N LEU A 45 9.29 -16.25 4.43
CA LEU A 45 8.59 -17.53 4.47
C LEU A 45 8.98 -18.47 3.32
N VAL A 46 9.32 -17.93 2.14
CA VAL A 46 9.71 -18.73 0.97
C VAL A 46 11.20 -19.08 0.93
N ARG A 47 12.04 -18.49 1.78
CA ARG A 47 13.47 -18.84 1.81
C ARG A 47 13.69 -20.30 2.19
N GLY A 48 14.56 -20.99 1.43
CA GLY A 48 14.90 -22.39 1.65
C GLY A 48 13.82 -23.39 1.18
N ARG A 49 12.71 -22.92 0.61
CA ARG A 49 11.69 -23.79 0.01
C ARG A 49 12.09 -24.20 -1.40
N ASP A 50 11.53 -25.33 -1.84
CA ASP A 50 11.64 -25.75 -3.23
C ASP A 50 10.94 -24.73 -4.14
N TYR A 51 11.53 -24.42 -5.29
CA TYR A 51 11.00 -23.42 -6.22
C TYR A 51 9.59 -23.76 -6.71
N ARG A 52 9.22 -25.05 -6.72
CA ARG A 52 7.89 -25.53 -7.13
C ARG A 52 6.79 -25.10 -6.16
N ASP A 53 7.12 -24.89 -4.89
CA ASP A 53 6.16 -24.50 -3.84
C ASP A 53 5.95 -22.98 -3.76
N VAL A 54 6.88 -22.19 -4.29
CA VAL A 54 6.91 -20.73 -4.13
C VAL A 54 5.64 -20.08 -4.69
N SER A 55 5.22 -20.48 -5.89
CA SER A 55 4.05 -19.88 -6.57
C SER A 55 2.77 -20.01 -5.74
N GLN A 56 2.57 -21.16 -5.10
CA GLN A 56 1.43 -21.41 -4.23
C GLN A 56 1.46 -20.62 -2.93
N ILE A 57 2.63 -20.17 -2.49
CA ILE A 57 2.73 -19.34 -1.28
C ILE A 57 2.55 -17.87 -1.66
N VAL A 58 3.29 -17.38 -2.65
CA VAL A 58 3.31 -15.95 -3.01
C VAL A 58 2.06 -15.48 -3.73
N SER A 59 1.28 -16.36 -4.34
CA SER A 59 -0.02 -15.96 -4.91
C SER A 59 -1.04 -15.52 -3.84
N ARG A 60 -0.71 -15.66 -2.55
CA ARG A 60 -1.52 -15.17 -1.43
C ARG A 60 -1.12 -13.74 -1.00
N ILE A 61 -0.20 -13.09 -1.73
CA ILE A 61 0.10 -11.66 -1.55
C ILE A 61 -1.15 -10.81 -1.81
N CYS A 62 -1.91 -11.12 -2.86
CA CYS A 62 -3.12 -10.42 -3.27
C CYS A 62 -4.07 -11.40 -3.97
N ALA A 63 -5.38 -11.18 -3.85
CA ALA A 63 -6.43 -12.08 -4.37
C ALA A 63 -7.42 -11.39 -5.34
N ILE A 64 -7.14 -10.13 -5.70
CA ILE A 64 -7.87 -9.36 -6.72
C ILE A 64 -7.02 -9.34 -7.99
#